data_AF-A0A3S2XG56-F1
#
_entry.id   AF-A0A3S2XG56-F1
#
_cell.length_a   1.000
_cell.length_b   1.000
_cell.length_c   1.000
_cell.angle_alpha   90.00
_cell.angle_beta   90.00
_cell.angle_gamma   90.00
#
_symmetry.space_group_name_H-M   'P 1'
#
loop_
_entity.id
_entity.type
_entity.pdbx_description
1 polymer ?
#
loop_
_entity_poly.entity_id
_entity_poly.type
_entity_poly.pdbx_seq_one_letter_code
_entity_poly.pdbx_strand_id
1 'polypeptide(L)'
;MVTIIDYKAFQKENGEKFYSLVVQGGVEAVKSKESGRTYLTAKTTNLACTFNEITCKSLIGTQLPGQIRKVEVEPYDYTDRETGEIVEMTHRYEYLSDEDAIINDNVIKPQEVY
;
A
#
# COMPACT_ATOMS: atom_id res chain seq x y z
N MET A 1 11.96 1.00 6.30
CA MET A 1 11.84 -0.47 6.17
C MET A 1 10.38 -0.88 6.27
N VAL A 2 10.00 -1.88 5.48
CA VAL A 2 8.68 -2.53 5.50
C VAL A 2 8.84 -4.02 5.81
N THR A 3 7.82 -4.65 6.36
CA THR A 3 7.84 -6.09 6.70
C THR A 3 6.75 -6.80 5.91
N ILE A 4 7.07 -7.96 5.33
CA ILE A 4 6.06 -8.83 4.71
C ILE A 4 5.28 -9.50 5.84
N ILE A 5 3.98 -9.25 5.92
CA ILE A 5 3.13 -9.76 7.00
C ILE A 5 2.18 -10.87 6.54
N ASP A 6 1.86 -10.93 5.25
CA ASP A 6 0.91 -11.91 4.69
C ASP A 6 1.05 -11.99 3.15
N TYR A 7 0.27 -12.84 2.50
CA TYR A 7 0.13 -12.89 1.04
C TYR A 7 -1.31 -13.20 0.62
N LYS A 8 -1.69 -12.75 -0.58
CA LYS A 8 -3.00 -12.98 -1.20
C LYS A 8 -2.85 -13.68 -2.54
N ALA A 9 -3.72 -14.65 -2.80
CA ALA A 9 -3.83 -15.31 -4.09
C ALA A 9 -4.92 -14.63 -4.92
N PHE A 10 -4.60 -14.34 -6.17
CA PHE A 10 -5.53 -13.79 -7.15
C PHE A 10 -5.61 -14.74 -8.35
N GLN A 11 -6.78 -14.79 -8.98
CA GLN A 11 -7.01 -15.57 -10.19
C GLN A 11 -7.25 -14.59 -11.35
N LYS A 12 -6.50 -14.76 -12.43
CA LYS A 12 -6.71 -14.03 -13.69
C LYS A 12 -7.88 -14.64 -14.45
N GLU A 13 -8.41 -13.89 -15.41
CA GLU A 13 -9.48 -14.36 -16.31
C GLU A 13 -9.10 -15.61 -17.11
N ASN A 14 -7.80 -15.78 -17.40
CA ASN A 14 -7.27 -16.96 -18.09
C ASN A 14 -7.09 -18.20 -17.18
N GLY A 15 -7.45 -18.10 -15.89
CA GLY A 15 -7.33 -19.18 -14.91
C GLY A 15 -5.97 -19.27 -14.21
N GLU A 16 -4.98 -18.47 -14.62
CA GLU A 16 -3.67 -18.45 -13.95
C GLU A 16 -3.76 -17.77 -12.58
N LYS A 17 -3.08 -18.35 -11.58
CA LYS A 17 -2.96 -17.76 -10.25
C LYS A 17 -1.71 -16.89 -10.18
N PHE A 18 -1.85 -15.70 -9.61
CA PHE A 18 -0.70 -14.90 -9.18
C PHE A 18 -0.86 -14.52 -7.72
N TYR A 19 0.26 -14.21 -7.08
CA TYR A 19 0.30 -13.89 -5.66
C TYR A 19 0.72 -12.45 -5.45
N SER A 20 0.21 -11.85 -4.39
CA SER A 20 0.63 -10.54 -3.93
C SER A 20 1.04 -10.62 -2.47
N LEU A 21 2.19 -10.03 -2.14
CA LEU A 21 2.67 -9.91 -0.77
C LEU A 21 2.02 -8.71 -0.10
N VAL A 22 1.51 -8.90 1.11
CA VAL A 22 1.03 -7.81 1.96
C VAL A 22 2.22 -7.31 2.78
N VAL A 23 2.62 -6.06 2.54
CA VAL A 23 3.70 -5.42 3.28
C VAL A 23 3.14 -4.38 4.24
N GLN A 24 3.76 -4.29 5.41
CA GLN A 24 3.42 -3.35 6.46
C GLN A 24 4.59 -2.40 6.72
N GLY A 25 4.29 -1.11 6.85
CA GLY A 25 5.25 -0.10 7.24
C GLY A 25 5.56 -0.13 8.74
N GLY A 26 6.34 0.86 9.18
CA GLY A 26 6.56 1.11 10.60
C GLY A 26 5.28 1.48 11.35
N VAL A 27 5.31 1.30 12.67
CA VAL A 27 4.21 1.67 13.55
C VAL A 27 4.11 3.20 13.67
N GLU A 28 2.90 3.72 13.56
CA GLU A 28 2.53 5.14 13.69
C GLU A 28 1.51 5.30 14.83
N ALA A 29 1.71 6.31 15.68
CA ALA A 29 0.75 6.66 16.71
C ALA A 29 -0.26 7.67 16.15
N VAL A 30 -1.54 7.33 16.21
CA VAL A 30 -2.65 8.18 15.74
C VAL A 30 -3.64 8.42 16.87
N LYS A 31 -4.22 9.61 16.92
CA LYS A 31 -5.20 10.00 17.93
C LYS A 31 -6.60 9.93 17.36
N SER A 32 -7.48 9.17 18.00
CA SER A 32 -8.89 9.08 17.63
C SER A 32 -9.56 10.44 17.78
N LYS A 33 -10.24 10.91 16.73
CA LYS A 33 -10.98 12.17 16.74
C LYS A 33 -12.20 12.12 17.66
N GLU A 34 -12.83 10.96 17.79
CA GLU A 34 -14.01 10.76 18.66
C GLU A 34 -13.64 10.59 20.13
N SER A 35 -12.69 9.68 20.44
CA SER A 35 -12.40 9.32 21.84
C SER A 35 -11.20 10.07 22.45
N GLY A 36 -10.41 10.76 21.63
CA GLY A 36 -9.17 11.41 22.05
C GLY A 36 -8.04 10.46 22.46
N ARG A 37 -8.24 9.13 22.37
CA ARG A 37 -7.23 8.13 22.72
C ARG A 37 -6.21 7.94 21.60
N THR A 38 -4.95 7.74 21.98
CA THR A 38 -3.88 7.36 21.06
C THR A 38 -3.89 5.86 20.84
N TYR A 39 -3.87 5.42 19.59
CA TYR A 39 -3.68 4.02 19.20
C TYR A 39 -2.55 3.89 18.20
N LEU A 40 -1.93 2.72 18.18
CA LEU A 40 -0.88 2.38 17.23
C LEU A 40 -1.52 1.77 15.98
N THR A 41 -1.08 2.23 14.83
CA THR A 41 -1.49 1.72 13.53
C THR A 41 -0.27 1.54 12.65
N ALA A 42 -0.38 0.81 11.55
CA ALA A 42 0.67 0.72 10.55
C ALA A 42 0.01 0.67 9.18
N LYS A 43 0.58 1.41 8.22
CA LYS A 43 0.13 1.38 6.84
C LYS A 43 0.44 0.02 6.23
N THR A 44 -0.45 -0.47 5.38
CA THR A 44 -0.27 -1.71 4.62
C THR A 44 -0.51 -1.47 3.15
N THR A 45 0.19 -2.21 2.29
CA THR A 45 -0.08 -2.23 0.85
C THR A 45 0.21 -3.61 0.27
N ASN A 46 -0.33 -3.88 -0.91
CA ASN A 46 -0.17 -5.16 -1.60
C ASN A 46 0.81 -4.98 -2.76
N LEU A 47 1.84 -5.81 -2.82
CA LEU A 47 2.82 -5.83 -3.91
C LEU A 47 2.64 -7.10 -4.73
N ALA A 48 2.34 -6.96 -6.02
CA ALA A 48 2.26 -8.11 -6.90
C ALA A 48 3.64 -8.74 -7.05
N CYS A 49 3.71 -10.07 -7.07
CA CYS A 49 4.96 -10.79 -7.20
C CYS A 49 4.83 -11.96 -8.18
N THR A 50 5.96 -12.41 -8.71
CA THR A 50 6.06 -13.55 -9.62
C THR A 50 6.30 -14.87 -8.87
N PHE A 51 6.27 -14.84 -7.55
CA PHE A 51 6.56 -15.99 -6.70
C PHE A 51 5.39 -16.99 -6.65
N ASN A 52 5.73 -18.24 -6.35
CA ASN A 52 4.75 -19.26 -6.01
C ASN A 52 4.34 -19.16 -4.53
N GLU A 53 3.31 -19.91 -4.14
CA GLU A 53 2.76 -19.89 -2.79
C GLU A 53 3.78 -20.24 -1.71
N ILE A 54 4.62 -21.25 -1.96
CA ILE A 54 5.61 -21.74 -0.99
C ILE A 54 6.63 -20.63 -0.70
N THR A 55 7.10 -19.95 -1.74
CA THR A 55 8.04 -18.84 -1.62
C THR A 55 7.39 -17.67 -0.88
N CYS A 56 6.14 -17.33 -1.20
CA CYS A 56 5.41 -16.27 -0.49
C CYS A 56 5.31 -16.56 1.01
N LYS A 57 4.96 -17.79 1.40
CA LYS A 57 4.91 -18.22 2.80
C LYS A 57 6.27 -18.08 3.49
N SER A 58 7.36 -18.48 2.83
CA SER A 58 8.70 -18.38 3.41
C SER A 58 9.18 -16.93 3.60
N LEU A 59 8.61 -15.98 2.83
CA LEU A 59 8.99 -14.58 2.90
C LEU A 59 8.27 -13.81 4.02
N ILE A 60 7.21 -14.37 4.63
CA ILE A 60 6.52 -13.75 5.76
C ILE A 60 7.50 -13.53 6.92
N GLY A 61 7.51 -12.32 7.47
CA GLY A 61 8.45 -11.87 8.50
C GLY A 61 9.73 -11.24 7.96
N THR A 62 10.00 -11.35 6.65
CA THR A 62 11.17 -10.72 6.03
C THR A 62 10.99 -9.21 5.94
N GLN A 63 12.07 -8.48 6.20
CA GLN A 63 12.11 -7.02 6.07
C GLN A 63 12.71 -6.61 4.74
N LEU A 64 12.13 -5.57 4.13
CA LEU A 64 12.60 -4.96 2.90
C LEU A 64 12.96 -3.49 3.18
N PRO A 65 14.01 -2.94 2.53
CA PRO A 65 14.27 -1.50 2.53
C PRO A 65 13.08 -0.75 1.91
N GLY A 66 13.00 0.57 2.10
CA GLY A 66 11.86 1.36 1.61
C GLY A 66 10.75 1.64 2.63
N GLN A 67 9.71 2.32 2.18
CA GLN A 67 8.64 2.87 3.01
C GLN A 67 7.29 2.89 2.29
N ILE A 68 6.20 2.87 3.06
CA ILE A 68 4.85 3.03 2.51
C ILE A 68 4.45 4.49 2.61
N ARG A 69 4.14 5.10 1.47
CA ARG A 69 3.72 6.50 1.38
C ARG A 69 2.33 6.60 0.77
N LYS A 70 1.62 7.66 1.15
CA LYS A 70 0.37 8.05 0.52
C LYS A 70 0.73 8.90 -0.69
N VAL A 71 0.55 8.34 -1.88
CA VAL A 71 0.88 8.99 -3.15
C VAL A 71 -0.42 9.48 -3.78
N GLU A 72 -0.37 10.67 -4.37
CA GLU A 72 -1.47 11.19 -5.18
C GLU A 72 -1.48 10.45 -6.53
N VAL A 73 -2.64 9.92 -6.90
CA VAL A 73 -2.83 9.16 -8.13
C VAL A 73 -3.98 9.77 -8.91
N GLU A 74 -4.07 9.44 -10.20
CA GLU A 74 -5.21 9.85 -11.01
C GLU A 74 -6.52 9.41 -10.32
N PRO A 75 -7.52 10.30 -10.21
CA PRO A 75 -8.78 9.99 -9.54
C PRO A 75 -9.40 8.73 -10.09
N TYR A 76 -9.74 7.79 -9.21
CA TYR A 76 -10.40 6.55 -9.60
C TYR A 76 -11.63 6.28 -8.75
N ASP A 77 -12.67 5.76 -9.39
CA ASP A 77 -13.90 5.35 -8.72
C ASP A 77 -13.65 4.07 -7.92
N TYR A 78 -13.79 4.17 -6.60
CA TYR A 78 -13.77 3.03 -5.70
C TYR A 78 -15.20 2.75 -5.21
N THR A 79 -15.75 1.62 -5.61
CA THR A 79 -17.02 1.14 -5.04
C THR A 79 -16.77 0.46 -3.71
N ASP A 80 -17.31 1.04 -2.63
CA ASP A 80 -17.34 0.38 -1.34
C ASP A 80 -18.22 -0.88 -1.43
N ARG A 81 -17.66 -2.03 -1.07
CA ARG A 81 -18.35 -3.33 -1.21
C ARG A 81 -19.42 -3.54 -0.14
N GLU A 82 -19.37 -2.80 0.97
CA GLU A 82 -20.34 -2.91 2.05
C GLU A 82 -21.54 -1.98 1.82
N THR A 83 -21.29 -0.75 1.34
CA THR A 83 -22.37 0.25 1.14
C THR A 83 -22.84 0.37 -0.31
N GLY A 84 -22.02 -0.07 -1.28
CA GLY A 84 -22.30 0.11 -2.71
C GLY A 84 -22.06 1.54 -3.20
N GLU A 85 -21.55 2.44 -2.35
CA GLU A 85 -21.27 3.82 -2.71
C GLU A 85 -19.99 3.90 -3.54
N ILE A 86 -20.03 4.71 -4.61
CA ILE A 86 -18.87 5.02 -5.43
C ILE A 86 -18.23 6.27 -4.83
N VAL A 87 -16.99 6.12 -4.36
CA VAL A 87 -16.18 7.20 -3.81
C VAL A 87 -14.99 7.42 -4.72
N GLU A 88 -14.79 8.66 -5.14
CA GLU A 88 -13.61 9.05 -5.89
C GLU A 88 -12.38 9.05 -4.96
N MET A 89 -11.38 8.24 -5.29
CA MET A 89 -10.12 8.14 -4.58
C MET A 89 -9.02 8.85 -5.37
N THR A 90 -8.41 9.86 -4.76
CA THR A 90 -7.30 10.63 -5.35
C THR A 90 -5.93 10.23 -4.80
N HIS A 91 -5.89 9.29 -3.86
CA HIS A 91 -4.67 8.90 -3.18
C HIS A 91 -4.65 7.40 -2.89
N ARG A 92 -3.46 6.80 -2.97
CA ARG A 92 -3.23 5.39 -2.66
C ARG A 92 -2.00 5.19 -1.80
N TYR A 93 -1.99 4.14 -0.98
CA TYR A 93 -0.79 3.70 -0.29
C TYR A 93 0.08 2.86 -1.21
N GLU A 94 1.28 3.36 -1.50
CA GLU A 94 2.26 2.68 -2.33
C GLU A 94 3.56 2.44 -1.57
N TYR A 95 4.22 1.35 -1.94
CA TYR A 95 5.57 1.07 -1.50
C TYR A 95 6.52 1.85 -2.41
N LEU A 96 7.43 2.59 -1.78
CA LEU A 96 8.52 3.27 -2.46
C LEU A 96 9.83 2.71 -1.91
N SER A 97 10.79 2.48 -2.82
CA SER A 97 12.18 2.26 -2.42
C SER A 97 12.71 3.50 -1.70
N ASP A 98 13.80 3.36 -0.94
CA ASP A 98 14.40 4.52 -0.25
C ASP A 98 14.87 5.60 -1.26
N GLU A 99 15.23 5.23 -2.49
CA GLU A 99 15.61 6.16 -3.56
C GLU A 99 14.37 6.89 -4.12
N ASP A 100 13.32 6.15 -4.45
CA ASP A 100 12.07 6.73 -4.98
C ASP A 100 11.38 7.63 -3.97
N ALA A 101 11.49 7.28 -2.68
CA ALA A 101 11.05 8.09 -1.57
C ALA A 101 11.68 9.49 -1.56
N ILE A 102 13.02 9.57 -1.74
CA ILE A 102 13.75 10.83 -1.77
C ILE A 102 13.32 11.65 -2.99
N ILE A 103 13.14 11.01 -4.15
CA ILE A 103 12.65 11.71 -5.35
C ILE A 103 11.24 12.25 -5.09
N ASN A 104 10.34 11.45 -4.50
CA ASN A 104 8.97 11.87 -4.23
C ASN A 104 8.88 13.08 -3.27
N ASP A 105 9.73 13.14 -2.24
CA ASP A 105 9.79 14.29 -1.32
C ASP A 105 10.39 15.56 -1.96
N ASN A 106 11.22 15.43 -3.01
CA ASN A 106 11.94 16.55 -3.64
C ASN A 106 11.38 17.01 -5.00
N VAL A 107 10.51 16.22 -5.65
CA VAL A 107 9.81 16.66 -6.86
C VAL A 107 8.72 17.64 -6.46
N ILE A 108 9.06 18.93 -6.49
CA ILE A 108 8.09 20.02 -6.61
C ILE A 108 7.26 19.69 -7.84
N LYS A 109 5.98 19.35 -7.67
CA LYS A 109 5.04 19.20 -8.79
C LYS A 109 5.20 20.44 -9.67
N PRO A 110 5.50 20.33 -10.98
CA PRO A 110 5.56 21.50 -11.83
C PRO A 110 4.21 22.20 -11.70
N GLN A 111 4.25 23.42 -11.18
CA GLN A 111 3.09 24.29 -11.10
C GLN A 111 2.66 24.50 -12.55
N GLU A 112 1.52 23.93 -12.97
CA GLU A 112 0.94 24.25 -14.27
C GLU A 112 0.68 25.75 -14.27
N VAL A 113 1.57 26.49 -14.93
CA VAL A 113 1.39 27.91 -15.21
C VAL A 113 0.44 27.98 -16.39
N TYR A 114 -0.82 28.30 -16.14
CA TYR A 114 -1.80 28.68 -17.16
C TYR A 114 -2.13 30.16 -17.04
#